data_AF-A0A2T2N405-F1
#
_entry.id   AF-A0A2T2N405-F1
#
_cell.length_a   1.000
_cell.length_b   1.000
_cell.length_c   1.000
_cell.angle_alpha   90.00
_cell.angle_beta   90.00
_cell.angle_gamma   90.00
#
_symmetry.space_group_name_H-M   'P 1'
#
loop_
_entity.id
_entity.type
_entity.pdbx_description
1 polymer ?
#
loop_
_entity_poly.entity_id
_entity_poly.type
_entity_poly.pdbx_seq_one_letter_code
_entity_poly.pdbx_strand_id
1 'polypeptide(L)'
;MLRGKLLITGSSKKGIGAKVAVCLASASAKLLILAGRNKNRVNPVVEEIQQANTSVQVEFVALDLLSNASVRVMATRQSITSVEGVESQFASNYLGHF
;
A
#
# COMPACT_ATOMS: atom_id res chain seq x y z
N MET A 1 -16.94 -3.32 -0.46
CA MET A 1 -16.09 -2.62 0.54
C MET A 1 -14.71 -3.28 0.54
N LEU A 2 -13.65 -2.53 0.24
CA LEU A 2 -12.28 -3.08 0.24
C LEU A 2 -11.79 -3.21 1.69
N ARG A 3 -11.72 -4.44 2.22
CA ARG A 3 -11.34 -4.70 3.62
C ARG A 3 -9.83 -4.90 3.85
N GLY A 4 -9.02 -4.83 2.78
CA GLY A 4 -7.59 -5.13 2.82
C GLY A 4 -6.67 -3.92 3.00
N LYS A 5 -5.38 -4.23 3.21
CA LYS A 5 -4.28 -3.27 3.08
C LYS A 5 -3.86 -3.23 1.61
N LEU A 6 -3.62 -2.04 1.04
CA LEU A 6 -3.21 -1.88 -0.35
C LEU A 6 -1.90 -1.12 -0.43
N LEU A 7 -0.93 -1.68 -1.15
CA LEU A 7 0.37 -1.06 -1.42
C LEU A 7 0.35 -0.37 -2.78
N ILE A 8 0.79 0.89 -2.83
CA ILE A 8 0.85 1.69 -4.04
C ILE A 8 2.26 2.26 -4.21
N THR A 9 2.94 1.87 -5.28
CA THR A 9 4.21 2.47 -5.70
C THR A 9 3.96 3.65 -6.63
N GLY A 10 4.87 4.64 -6.67
CA GLY A 10 4.74 5.77 -7.61
C GLY A 10 3.60 6.74 -7.26
N SER A 11 3.27 6.87 -5.98
CA SER A 11 2.17 7.66 -5.44
C SER A 11 2.48 9.16 -5.26
N SER A 12 3.43 9.72 -6.03
CA SER A 12 3.69 11.17 -5.96
C SER A 12 2.55 11.96 -6.63
N LYS A 13 2.27 13.18 -6.18
CA LYS A 13 1.09 14.00 -6.56
C LYS A 13 0.71 14.02 -8.05
N LYS A 14 1.68 14.00 -8.96
CA LYS A 14 1.44 14.06 -10.42
C LYS A 14 1.31 12.69 -11.11
N GLY A 15 1.43 11.59 -10.36
CA GLY A 15 1.42 10.23 -10.90
C GLY A 15 0.05 9.55 -10.83
N ILE A 16 -0.12 8.52 -11.66
CA ILE A 16 -1.33 7.68 -11.68
C ILE A 16 -1.60 7.06 -10.30
N GLY A 17 -0.54 6.63 -9.60
CA GLY A 17 -0.65 6.05 -8.26
C GLY A 17 -1.33 6.98 -7.26
N ALA A 18 -1.18 8.30 -7.38
CA ALA A 18 -1.87 9.27 -6.51
C ALA A 18 -3.39 9.26 -6.75
N LYS A 19 -3.82 9.28 -8.02
CA LYS A 19 -5.25 9.23 -8.37
C LYS A 19 -5.90 7.91 -7.98
N VAL A 20 -5.19 6.80 -8.18
CA VAL A 20 -5.62 5.48 -7.72
C VAL A 20 -5.76 5.46 -6.19
N ALA A 21 -4.79 6.01 -5.45
CA ALA A 21 -4.86 6.06 -3.99
C ALA A 21 -6.08 6.84 -3.47
N VAL A 22 -6.35 8.01 -4.04
CA VAL A 22 -7.53 8.82 -3.68
C VAL A 22 -8.83 8.08 -4.02
N CYS A 23 -8.92 7.44 -5.19
CA CYS A 23 -10.10 6.66 -5.58
C CYS A 23 -10.33 5.46 -4.62
N LEU A 24 -9.27 4.75 -4.24
CA LEU A 24 -9.35 3.64 -3.30
C LEU A 24 -9.74 4.11 -1.88
N ALA A 25 -9.33 5.31 -1.49
CA ALA A 25 -9.77 5.92 -0.24
C ALA A 25 -11.29 6.19 -0.24
N SER A 26 -11.85 6.69 -1.35
CA SER A 26 -13.29 6.85 -1.53
C SER A 26 -14.05 5.52 -1.50
N ALA A 27 -13.40 4.40 -1.81
CA ALA A 27 -13.95 3.05 -1.71
C ALA A 27 -13.80 2.41 -0.30
N SER A 28 -13.41 3.21 0.70
CA SER A 28 -13.23 2.81 2.10
C SER A 28 -12.19 1.71 2.31
N ALA A 29 -11.07 1.78 1.60
CA ALA A 29 -9.91 0.93 1.88
C ALA A 29 -9.46 1.10 3.35
N LYS A 30 -9.08 0.00 4.02
CA LYS A 30 -8.71 0.04 5.44
C LYS A 30 -7.37 0.73 5.68
N LEU A 31 -6.37 0.42 4.86
CA LEU A 31 -5.02 0.98 4.94
C LEU A 31 -4.43 1.13 3.53
N LEU A 32 -3.96 2.32 3.22
CA LEU A 32 -3.18 2.62 2.01
C LEU A 32 -1.72 2.82 2.39
N ILE A 33 -0.85 1.95 1.86
CA ILE A 33 0.60 2.04 2.02
C ILE A 33 1.15 2.72 0.77
N LEU A 34 1.65 3.94 0.92
CA LEU A 34 2.24 4.73 -0.16
C LEU A 34 3.75 4.54 -0.14
N ALA A 35 4.26 3.78 -1.10
CA ALA A 35 5.67 3.43 -1.17
C ALA A 35 6.44 4.28 -2.18
N GLY A 36 7.57 4.82 -1.74
CA GLY A 36 8.46 5.59 -2.60
C GLY A 36 9.69 6.09 -1.89
N ARG A 37 10.53 6.83 -2.61
CA ARG A 37 11.84 7.29 -2.12
C ARG A 37 11.78 8.55 -1.26
N ASN A 38 10.79 9.42 -1.49
CA ASN A 38 10.73 10.74 -0.88
C ASN A 38 9.33 11.01 -0.32
N LYS A 39 9.24 11.08 1.01
CA LYS A 39 8.00 11.33 1.76
C LYS A 39 7.37 12.68 1.40
N ASN A 40 8.17 13.73 1.22
CA ASN A 40 7.67 15.08 0.93
C ASN A 40 6.92 15.16 -0.41
N ARG A 41 7.28 14.31 -1.38
CA ARG A 41 6.56 14.21 -2.66
C ARG A 41 5.23 13.47 -2.55
N VAL A 42 5.00 12.76 -1.45
CA VAL A 42 3.81 11.95 -1.18
C VAL A 42 2.87 12.64 -0.18
N ASN A 43 3.37 13.48 0.73
CA ASN A 43 2.54 14.20 1.72
C ASN A 43 1.30 14.89 1.12
N PRO A 44 1.36 15.59 -0.03
CA PRO A 44 0.16 16.19 -0.62
C PRO A 44 -0.93 15.17 -0.98
N VAL A 45 -0.54 13.94 -1.31
CA VAL A 45 -1.48 12.85 -1.62
C VAL A 45 -2.09 12.29 -0.34
N VAL A 46 -1.33 12.26 0.75
CA VAL A 46 -1.87 11.89 2.08
C VAL A 46 -2.95 12.88 2.49
N GLU A 47 -2.71 14.18 2.30
CA GLU A 47 -3.71 15.23 2.57
C GLU A 47 -4.96 15.07 1.70
N GLU A 48 -4.80 14.81 0.38
CA GLU A 48 -5.93 14.55 -0.53
C GLU A 48 -6.74 13.31 -0.10
N ILE A 49 -6.08 12.24 0.35
CA ILE A 49 -6.76 11.04 0.87
C ILE A 49 -7.56 11.36 2.14
N GLN A 50 -6.98 12.09 3.09
CA GLN A 50 -7.65 12.44 4.34
C GLN A 50 -8.84 13.38 4.11
N GLN A 51 -8.75 14.27 3.12
CA GLN A 51 -9.89 15.10 2.70
C GLN A 51 -11.01 14.25 2.07
N ALA A 52 -10.66 13.22 1.30
CA ALA A 52 -11.64 12.34 0.66
C ALA A 52 -12.31 11.39 1.67
N ASN A 53 -11.55 10.84 2.62
CA ASN A 53 -12.05 9.95 3.65
C ASN A 53 -11.10 9.89 4.87
N THR A 54 -11.49 10.56 5.95
CA THR A 54 -10.72 10.60 7.21
C THR A 54 -10.63 9.26 7.94
N SER A 55 -11.47 8.29 7.58
CA SER A 55 -11.44 6.95 8.17
C SER A 55 -10.36 6.04 7.56
N VAL A 56 -9.76 6.44 6.44
CA VAL A 56 -8.74 5.64 5.74
C VAL A 56 -7.38 5.89 6.37
N GLN A 57 -6.74 4.82 6.83
CA GLN A 57 -5.36 4.91 7.34
C GLN A 57 -4.39 5.02 6.16
N VAL A 58 -3.37 5.86 6.32
CA VAL A 58 -2.32 6.04 5.30
C VAL A 58 -0.95 5.92 5.94
N GLU A 59 -0.11 5.05 5.39
CA GLU A 59 1.27 4.84 5.84
C GLU A 59 2.21 5.16 4.69
N PHE A 60 3.28 5.91 4.95
CA PHE A 60 4.37 6.07 3.99
C PHE A 60 5.48 5.06 4.29
N VAL A 61 5.91 4.33 3.26
CA VAL A 61 7.04 3.40 3.37
C VAL A 61 8.15 3.82 2.41
N ALA A 62 9.36 3.99 2.95
CA ALA A 62 10.54 4.22 2.15
C ALA A 62 10.85 2.95 1.32
N LEU A 63 10.77 3.08 0.00
CA LEU A 63 11.03 1.99 -0.94
C LEU A 63 11.79 2.54 -2.15
N ASP A 64 12.94 1.94 -2.42
CA ASP A 64 13.67 2.10 -3.66
C ASP A 64 13.60 0.82 -4.49
N LEU A 65 12.82 0.85 -5.57
CA LEU A 65 12.64 -0.28 -6.47
C LEU A 65 13.91 -0.62 -7.27
N LEU A 66 14.91 0.28 -7.31
CA LEU A 66 16.21 0.00 -7.90
C LEU A 66 17.12 -0.81 -6.96
N SER A 67 16.72 -1.00 -5.70
CA SER A 67 17.48 -1.74 -4.69
C SER A 67 16.70 -2.95 -4.20
N ASN A 68 17.12 -4.15 -4.62
CA ASN A 68 16.56 -5.40 -4.12
C ASN A 68 16.67 -5.55 -2.60
N ALA A 69 17.67 -4.92 -1.97
CA ALA A 69 17.77 -4.88 -0.51
C ALA A 69 16.63 -4.05 0.11
N SER A 70 16.32 -2.87 -0.46
CA SER A 70 15.18 -2.05 -0.04
C SER A 70 13.85 -2.79 -0.21
N VAL A 71 13.68 -3.46 -1.36
CA VAL A 71 12.49 -4.28 -1.64
C VAL A 71 12.34 -5.41 -0.61
N ARG A 72 13.41 -6.15 -0.32
CA ARG A 72 13.37 -7.25 0.67
C ARG A 72 13.03 -6.76 2.07
N VAL A 73 13.68 -5.68 2.53
CA VAL A 73 13.39 -5.11 3.86
C VAL A 73 11.91 -4.69 3.97
N MET A 74 11.37 -4.08 2.91
CA MET A 74 9.97 -3.70 2.87
C MET A 74 9.04 -4.93 2.89
N ALA A 75 9.32 -5.92 2.04
CA ALA A 75 8.53 -7.14 1.95
C ALA A 75 8.48 -7.89 3.30
N THR A 76 9.61 -8.01 3.99
CA THR A 76 9.66 -8.63 5.31
C THR A 76 8.84 -7.85 6.35
N ARG A 77 8.86 -6.51 6.33
CA ARG A 77 8.09 -5.68 7.28
C ARG A 77 6.58 -5.76 7.07
N GLN A 78 6.13 -5.94 5.83
CA GLN A 78 4.70 -5.92 5.48
C GLN A 78 4.12 -7.31 5.19
N SER A 79 4.95 -8.36 5.26
CA SER A 79 4.52 -9.76 5.13
C SER A 79 3.53 -10.10 6.24
N ILE A 80 2.38 -10.64 5.85
CA ILE A 80 1.45 -11.31 6.74
C ILE A 80 1.50 -12.78 6.36
N THR A 81 1.61 -13.67 7.33
CA THR A 81 1.53 -15.12 7.10
C THR A 81 0.12 -15.61 7.42
N SER A 82 -0.38 -16.52 6.59
CA SER A 82 -1.55 -17.35 6.87
C SER A 82 -1.29 -18.28 8.06
N VAL A 83 -2.33 -18.98 8.51
CA VAL A 83 -2.23 -19.97 9.60
C VAL A 83 -1.23 -21.09 9.29
N GLU A 84 -1.02 -21.40 8.01
CA GLU A 84 -0.08 -22.41 7.52
C GLU A 84 1.37 -21.87 7.34
N GLY A 85 1.65 -20.66 7.82
CA GLY A 85 2.98 -20.04 7.72
C GLY A 85 3.35 -19.55 6.30
N VAL A 86 2.43 -19.65 5.34
CA VAL A 86 2.60 -19.17 3.97
C VAL A 86 2.19 -17.70 3.87
N GLU A 87 2.85 -16.88 3.05
CA GLU A 87 2.44 -15.49 2.80
C GLU A 87 0.94 -15.40 2.45
N SER A 88 0.21 -14.50 3.12
CA SER A 88 -1.25 -14.50 3.13
C SER A 88 -1.90 -14.25 1.77
N GLN A 89 -1.31 -13.42 0.90
CA GLN A 89 -1.86 -13.21 -0.44
C GLN A 89 -1.62 -14.42 -1.34
N PHE A 90 -0.45 -15.06 -1.26
CA PHE A 90 -0.18 -16.31 -1.95
C PHE A 90 -1.10 -17.43 -1.45
N ALA A 91 -1.28 -17.55 -0.13
CA ALA A 91 -2.20 -18.50 0.46
C ALA A 91 -3.64 -18.27 -0.01
N SER A 92 -4.14 -17.02 0.03
CA SER A 92 -5.52 -16.72 -0.37
C SER A 92 -5.77 -16.85 -1.87
N ASN A 93 -4.81 -16.46 -2.72
CA ASN A 93 -5.02 -16.36 -4.16
C ASN A 93 -4.64 -17.65 -4.91
N TYR A 94 -3.72 -18.45 -4.35
CA TYR A 94 -3.21 -19.65 -5.01
C TYR A 94 -3.47 -20.93 -4.24
N LEU A 95 -3.43 -20.94 -2.91
CA LEU A 95 -3.61 -22.18 -2.14
C LEU A 95 -5.07 -22.40 -1.70
N GLY A 96 -5.81 -21.35 -1.37
CA GLY A 96 -7.18 -21.44 -0.86
C GLY A 96 -8.22 -21.91 -1.88
N HIS A 97 -7.84 -22.07 -3.15
CA HIS A 97 -8.68 -22.61 -4.21
C HIS A 97 -8.46 -24.12 -4.46
N PHE A 98 -7.42 -24.72 -3.86
CA PHE A 98 -7.16 -26.16 -3.91
C PHE A 98 -7.50 -26.81 -2.57
#